data_AF-A0A7G1NQI5-F1
#
_entry.id   AF-A0A7G1NQI5-F1
#
_cell.length_a   1.000
_cell.length_b   1.000
_cell.length_c   1.000
_cell.angle_alpha   90.00
_cell.angle_beta   90.00
_cell.angle_gamma   90.00
#
_symmetry.space_group_name_H-M   'P 1'
#
loop_
_entity.id
_entity.type
_entity.pdbx_description
1 polymer ?
#
loop_
_entity_poly.entity_id
_entity_poly.type
_entity_poly.pdbx_seq_one_letter_code
_entity_poly.pdbx_strand_id
1 'polypeptide(L)' 'MTPHDAMVNQAGFGQTIRSSNGAVECDGKKPAEVQSRVDAYQRFTQILGVAPGGNLSC' A
#
# COMPACT_ATOMS: atom_id res chain seq x y z
N MET A 1 -10.77 0.91 -8.64
CA MET A 1 -9.54 0.23 -9.07
C MET A 1 -9.36 -0.99 -8.18
N THR A 2 -8.91 -2.11 -8.72
CA THR A 2 -8.65 -3.30 -7.89
C THR A 2 -7.22 -3.25 -7.32
N PRO A 3 -6.92 -3.96 -6.21
CA PRO A 3 -5.56 -4.10 -5.74
C PRO A 3 -4.61 -4.71 -6.77
N HIS A 4 -5.11 -5.65 -7.59
CA HIS A 4 -4.32 -6.24 -8.67
C HIS A 4 -3.91 -5.20 -9.71
N ASP A 5 -4.88 -4.43 -10.22
CA ASP A 5 -4.64 -3.38 -11.21
C ASP A 5 -3.66 -2.32 -10.70
N ALA A 6 -3.73 -1.99 -9.40
CA ALA A 6 -2.82 -1.03 -8.79
C ALA A 6 -1.35 -1.47 -8.86
N MET A 7 -1.09 -2.77 -8.70
CA MET A 7 0.26 -3.32 -8.73
C MET A 7 0.77 -3.53 -10.15
N VAL A 8 -0.03 -4.17 -11.02
CA VAL A 8 0.41 -4.48 -12.40
C VAL A 8 0.53 -3.24 -13.28
N ASN A 9 -0.24 -2.18 -13.00
CA ASN A 9 -0.17 -0.90 -13.72
C ASN A 9 0.65 0.17 -13.00
N GLN A 10 1.45 -0.20 -11.98
CA GLN A 10 2.37 0.70 -11.29
C GLN A 10 1.71 1.93 -10.62
N ALA A 11 0.44 1.83 -10.22
CA ALA A 11 -0.25 2.88 -9.47
C ALA A 11 0.25 2.97 -8.01
N GLY A 12 0.80 1.86 -7.49
CA GLY A 12 1.50 1.78 -6.21
C GLY A 12 0.69 1.15 -5.08
N PHE A 13 1.40 0.75 -4.02
CA PHE A 13 0.81 -0.02 -2.91
C PHE A 13 -0.27 0.76 -2.15
N GLY A 14 -0.18 2.09 -2.07
CA GLY A 14 -1.19 2.93 -1.41
C GLY A 14 -2.60 2.78 -2.01
N GLN A 15 -2.72 2.46 -3.30
CA GLN A 15 -4.01 2.20 -3.93
C GLN A 15 -4.64 0.87 -3.50
N THR A 16 -3.82 -0.10 -3.08
CA THR A 16 -4.30 -1.36 -2.50
C THR A 16 -4.90 -1.11 -1.12
N ILE A 17 -4.26 -0.27 -0.31
CA ILE A 17 -4.78 0.18 1.01
C ILE A 17 -6.09 0.92 0.79
N ARG A 18 -6.11 1.86 -0.16
CA ARG A 18 -7.30 2.65 -0.50
C ARG A 18 -8.48 1.77 -0.89
N SER A 19 -8.24 0.76 -1.71
CA SER A 19 -9.29 -0.16 -2.18
C SER A 19 -9.76 -1.14 -1.12
N SER A 20 -8.96 -1.39 -0.06
CA SER A 20 -9.29 -2.34 1.00
C SER A 20 -10.06 -1.70 2.16
N ASN A 21 -9.58 -0.56 2.67
CA ASN A 21 -10.23 0.16 3.78
C ASN A 21 -9.96 1.67 3.75
N GLY A 22 -9.73 2.23 2.55
CA GLY A 22 -9.27 3.61 2.40
C GLY A 22 -10.23 4.67 2.89
N ALA A 23 -11.54 4.39 2.89
CA ALA A 23 -12.54 5.30 3.41
C ALA A 23 -12.34 5.59 4.91
N VAL A 24 -11.72 4.67 5.65
CA VAL A 24 -11.47 4.78 7.08
C VAL A 24 -10.01 5.10 7.39
N GLU A 25 -9.07 4.63 6.55
CA GLU A 25 -7.64 4.71 6.86
C GLU A 25 -6.88 5.84 6.14
N CYS A 26 -7.12 6.03 4.84
CA CYS A 26 -6.38 6.97 4.00
C CYS A 26 -6.79 8.43 4.25
N ASP A 27 -6.11 9.36 3.56
CA ASP A 27 -6.36 10.80 3.59
C ASP A 27 -6.15 11.40 4.99
N GLY A 28 -5.18 10.84 5.72
CA GLY A 28 -4.80 11.27 7.07
C GLY A 28 -5.74 10.82 8.19
N LYS A 29 -6.73 9.97 7.91
CA LYS A 29 -7.71 9.51 8.92
C LYS A 29 -7.09 8.59 9.96
N LYS A 30 -6.22 7.67 9.54
CA LYS A 30 -5.51 6.74 10.42
C LYS A 30 -4.06 6.53 9.94
N PRO A 31 -3.18 7.52 10.14
CA PRO A 31 -1.81 7.47 9.63
C PRO A 31 -0.98 6.32 10.22
N ALA A 32 -1.25 5.92 11.47
CA ALA A 32 -0.54 4.80 12.10
C ALA A 32 -0.89 3.46 11.45
N GLU A 33 -2.16 3.22 11.11
CA GLU A 33 -2.61 2.01 10.43
C GLU A 33 -2.08 1.93 9.00
N VAL A 34 -2.07 3.06 8.26
CA VAL A 34 -1.43 3.10 6.93
C VAL A 34 0.05 2.77 7.04
N GLN A 35 0.77 3.38 7.98
CA GLN A 35 2.19 3.10 8.19
C GLN A 35 2.44 1.63 8.53
N SER A 36 1.62 1.04 9.40
CA SER A 36 1.71 -0.39 9.74
C SER A 36 1.58 -1.30 8.51
N ARG A 37 0.69 -0.96 7.57
CA ARG A 37 0.56 -1.70 6.30
C ARG A 37 1.78 -1.51 5.40
N VAL A 38 2.31 -0.30 5.32
CA VAL A 38 3.53 0.01 4.55
C VAL A 38 4.73 -0.76 5.09
N ASP A 39 4.91 -0.78 6.41
CA ASP A 39 6.01 -1.50 7.06
C ASP A 39 5.94 -3.00 6.80
N ALA A 40 4.73 -3.58 6.90
CA ALA A 40 4.50 -4.99 6.58
C ALA A 40 4.79 -5.31 5.11
N TYR A 41 4.35 -4.45 4.19
CA TYR A 41 4.62 -4.60 2.76
C TYR A 41 6.11 -4.53 2.44
N GLN A 42 6.83 -3.56 3.00
CA GLN A 42 8.28 -3.43 2.84
C GLN A 42 9.00 -4.68 3.36
N ARG A 43 8.63 -5.18 4.53
CA ARG A 43 9.17 -6.43 5.07
C ARG A 43 8.94 -7.61 4.12
N PHE A 44 7.75 -7.76 3.55
CA PHE A 44 7.48 -8.84 2.59
C PHE A 44 8.30 -8.68 1.31
N THR A 45 8.43 -7.47 0.77
CA THR A 45 9.25 -7.24 -0.42
C THR A 45 10.73 -7.53 -0.18
N GLN A 46 11.23 -7.23 1.03
CA GLN A 46 12.59 -7.58 1.44
C GLN A 46 12.80 -9.09 1.50
N ILE A 47 11.85 -9.83 2.08
CA ILE A 47 11.90 -11.31 2.14
C ILE A 47 11.92 -11.91 0.72
N LEU A 48 11.15 -11.34 -0.20
CA LEU A 48 11.04 -11.80 -1.58
C LEU A 48 12.17 -11.30 -2.49
N GLY A 49 13.06 -10.42 -2.00
CA GLY A 49 14.15 -9.86 -2.79
C GLY A 49 13.70 -8.95 -3.94
N VAL A 50 12.55 -8.29 -3.80
CA VAL A 50 11.99 -7.38 -4.81
C VAL A 50 11.90 -5.95 -4.29
N ALA A 51 11.94 -4.97 -5.18
CA ALA A 51 11.73 -3.58 -4.80
C ALA A 51 10.25 -3.31 -4.46
N PRO A 52 9.94 -2.52 -3.42
CA PRO A 52 8.54 -2.18 -3.06
C PRO A 52 7.87 -1.20 -4.03
N GLY A 53 8.64 -0.54 -4.91
CA GLY A 53 8.12 0.48 -5.81
C GLY A 53 7.78 1.80 -5.11
N GLY A 54 7.02 2.65 -5.80
CA GLY A 54 6.60 3.98 -5.32
C GLY A 54 5.14 4.04 -4.87
N ASN A 55 4.70 5.23 -4.43
CA ASN A 55 3.33 5.50 -4.00
C ASN A 55 2.81 4.49 -2.96
N LEU A 56 3.61 4.27 -1.91
CA LEU A 56 3.33 3.25 -0.90
C LEU A 56 2.19 3.63 0.05
N SER A 57 1.95 4.92 0.21
CA SER A 57 0.99 5.48 1.17
C SER A 57 -0.27 6.01 0.50
N CYS A 58 -1.32 6.15 1.29
CA CYS A 58 -2.57 6.86 1.06
C CYS A 58 -2.94 7.55 2.38
#